data_AF-A0A959VXF7-F1
#
_entry.id   AF-A0A959VXF7-F1
#
_cell.length_a   1.000
_cell.length_b   1.000
_cell.length_c   1.000
_cell.angle_alpha   90.00
_cell.angle_beta   90.00
_cell.angle_gamma   90.00
#
_symmetry.space_group_name_H-M   'P 1'
#
loop_
_entity.id
_entity.type
_entity.pdbx_description
1 polymer ?
#
loop_
_entity_poly.entity_id
_entity_poly.type
_entity_poly.pdbx_seq_one_letter_code
_entity_poly.pdbx_strand_id
1 'polypeptide(L)'
;MLRSPLTSDGLRAARILTFLTAVALLVTLAFASHSEAKSTKRISLGARNLATLAPNCGRDFSRDCTVEGKLTAFQSLTSRYPGRNFVVPFNGKLVTWSISLANPTRGDIDNNPAQLPAFNTIFGAPAQAGISILRQVEKRKKGGPRFKLVRKSPIEILNPYFGTTVTFALENPLNVYEGNVVALTIPTWAPALWSPRVCNGTIYGDLDPGKCDQARERYTWRGSRVSRGDPATCELSNDGGPNEQLQKTAPQTRIESVRRYGCYYGGNVLLYSALIVGR
;
A
#
# COMPACT_ATOMS: atom_id res chain seq x y z
N MET A 1 18.10 70.97 54.95
CA MET A 1 17.08 70.47 54.00
C MET A 1 17.71 70.48 52.61
N LEU A 2 18.02 69.32 52.05
CA LEU A 2 18.47 69.18 50.64
C LEU A 2 17.84 67.90 50.10
N ARG A 3 16.71 68.03 49.39
CA ARG A 3 16.11 66.97 48.57
C ARG A 3 16.70 67.09 47.18
N SER A 4 17.35 66.03 46.70
CA SER A 4 17.79 65.90 45.31
C SER A 4 16.62 65.42 44.44
N PRO A 5 16.40 65.97 43.24
CA PRO A 5 15.36 65.50 42.33
C PRO A 5 15.85 64.29 41.54
N LEU A 6 15.10 63.19 41.60
CA LEU A 6 15.23 62.08 40.66
C LEU A 6 14.73 62.56 39.29
N THR A 7 15.65 62.73 38.35
CA THR A 7 15.38 63.16 36.98
C THR A 7 14.62 62.09 36.20
N SER A 8 13.54 62.53 35.55
CA SER A 8 12.61 61.79 34.68
C SER A 8 13.27 60.86 33.63
N ASP A 9 14.52 61.13 33.25
CA ASP A 9 15.20 60.44 32.14
C ASP A 9 15.65 59.01 32.50
N GLY A 10 15.89 58.72 33.78
CA GLY A 10 16.27 57.37 34.22
C GLY A 10 15.16 56.33 34.05
N LEU A 11 13.89 56.73 34.19
CA LEU A 11 12.74 55.84 34.05
C LEU A 11 12.45 55.46 32.58
N ARG A 12 12.79 56.34 31.62
CA ARG A 12 12.60 56.05 30.19
C ARG A 12 13.64 55.04 29.69
N ALA A 13 14.90 55.18 30.13
CA ALA A 13 15.96 54.24 29.79
C ALA A 13 15.69 52.82 30.35
N ALA A 14 15.21 52.72 31.59
CA ALA A 14 14.88 51.44 32.22
C ALA A 14 13.71 50.71 31.53
N ARG A 15 12.72 51.43 31.01
CA ARG A 15 11.57 50.87 30.29
C ARG A 15 11.94 50.35 28.89
N ILE A 16 12.87 51.01 28.20
CA ILE A 16 13.34 50.57 26.88
C ILE A 16 14.19 49.30 27.01
N LEU A 17 15.03 49.20 28.05
CA LEU A 17 15.87 48.03 28.28
C LEU A 17 15.06 46.78 28.67
N THR A 18 13.96 46.95 29.43
CA THR A 18 13.04 45.86 29.79
C THR A 18 12.19 45.39 28.60
N PHE A 19 11.80 46.30 27.70
CA PHE A 19 11.09 45.93 26.47
C PHE A 19 11.98 45.15 25.50
N LEU A 20 13.24 45.55 25.33
CA LEU A 20 14.19 44.87 24.43
C LEU A 20 14.56 43.46 24.93
N THR A 21 14.69 43.27 26.24
CA THR A 21 14.93 41.95 26.84
C THR A 21 13.71 41.04 26.74
N ALA A 22 12.49 41.56 26.90
CA ALA A 22 11.26 40.79 26.70
C ALA A 22 11.07 40.35 25.23
N VAL A 23 11.39 41.22 24.26
CA VAL A 23 11.32 40.88 22.82
C VAL A 23 12.38 39.87 22.44
N ALA A 24 13.61 39.97 22.97
CA ALA A 24 14.66 38.98 22.72
C ALA A 24 14.26 37.58 23.26
N LEU A 25 13.61 37.51 24.42
CA LEU A 25 13.11 36.25 24.97
C LEU A 25 11.99 35.63 24.10
N LEU A 26 11.07 36.46 23.59
CA LEU A 26 9.99 36.04 22.69
C LEU A 26 10.49 35.52 21.34
N VAL A 27 11.55 36.12 20.78
CA VAL A 27 12.16 35.63 19.54
C VAL A 27 12.86 34.28 19.75
N THR A 28 13.48 34.04 20.92
CA THR A 28 14.11 32.72 21.20
C THR A 28 13.09 31.58 21.37
N LEU A 29 11.87 31.87 21.83
CA LEU A 29 10.80 30.85 21.94
C LEU A 29 10.10 30.55 20.60
N ALA A 30 10.11 31.49 19.66
CA ALA A 30 9.55 31.27 18.32
C ALA A 30 10.45 30.38 17.44
N PHE A 31 11.74 30.27 17.75
CA PHE A 31 12.69 29.34 17.13
C PHE A 31 12.94 28.10 17.99
N ALA A 32 11.94 27.63 18.74
CA ALA A 32 11.95 26.27 19.24
C ALA A 32 12.05 25.32 18.03
N SER A 33 13.29 24.88 17.78
CA SER A 33 13.66 23.88 16.79
C SER A 33 12.67 22.73 16.91
N HIS A 34 11.86 22.53 15.86
CA HIS A 34 11.12 21.30 15.70
C HIS A 34 12.13 20.18 15.81
N SER A 35 12.05 19.38 16.87
CA SER A 35 12.86 18.18 16.98
C SER A 35 12.40 17.26 15.86
N GLU A 36 13.10 17.29 14.73
CA GLU A 36 13.08 16.17 13.81
C GLU A 36 13.63 14.98 14.60
N ALA A 37 12.73 14.19 15.17
CA ALA A 37 13.05 12.89 15.70
C ALA A 37 13.58 12.04 14.53
N LYS A 38 14.89 12.11 14.31
CA LYS A 38 15.61 11.40 13.28
C LYS A 38 15.66 9.92 13.66
N SER A 39 14.57 9.21 13.43
CA SER A 39 14.53 7.77 13.62
C SER A 39 15.60 7.13 12.72
N THR A 40 16.54 6.44 13.35
CA THR A 40 17.69 5.82 12.69
C THR A 40 17.32 4.55 11.92
N LYS A 41 16.13 3.99 12.16
CA LYS A 41 15.63 2.79 11.50
C LYS A 41 14.52 3.14 10.52
N ARG A 42 14.81 3.08 9.23
CA ARG A 42 13.85 3.33 8.15
C ARG A 42 13.89 2.18 7.15
N ILE A 43 12.72 1.68 6.74
CA ILE A 43 12.62 0.68 5.68
C ILE A 43 11.42 0.97 4.79
N SER A 44 11.62 0.84 3.47
CA SER A 44 10.52 0.85 2.51
C SER A 44 10.31 -0.57 1.97
N LEU A 45 9.29 -1.23 2.49
CA LEU A 45 8.88 -2.56 2.03
C LEU A 45 8.33 -2.42 0.60
N GLY A 46 8.71 -3.32 -0.32
CA GLY A 46 8.20 -3.35 -1.70
C GLY A 46 8.74 -2.28 -2.66
N ALA A 47 9.44 -1.24 -2.19
CA ALA A 47 9.87 -0.11 -3.04
C ALA A 47 10.72 -0.49 -4.27
N ARG A 48 11.54 -1.55 -4.17
CA ARG A 48 12.36 -2.01 -5.29
C ARG A 48 11.53 -2.55 -6.46
N ASN A 49 10.35 -3.13 -6.19
CA ASN A 49 9.45 -3.57 -7.25
C ASN A 49 8.92 -2.36 -8.03
N LEU A 50 8.50 -1.30 -7.32
CA LEU A 50 8.03 -0.06 -7.95
C LEU A 50 9.11 0.60 -8.81
N ALA A 51 10.38 0.50 -8.40
CA ALA A 51 11.49 1.07 -9.14
C ALA A 51 11.87 0.29 -10.42
N THR A 52 11.43 -0.97 -10.57
CA THR A 52 11.93 -1.85 -11.65
C THR A 52 10.85 -2.51 -12.50
N LEU A 53 9.58 -2.46 -12.07
CA LEU A 53 8.46 -3.11 -12.73
C LEU A 53 7.36 -2.08 -13.00
N ALA A 54 6.68 -2.23 -14.13
CA ALA A 54 5.58 -1.37 -14.54
C ALA A 54 4.27 -2.17 -14.67
N PRO A 55 3.12 -1.65 -14.21
CA PRO A 55 1.85 -2.35 -14.34
C PRO A 55 1.47 -2.61 -15.81
N ASN A 56 0.64 -3.61 -16.07
CA ASN A 56 0.43 -4.12 -17.43
C ASN A 56 -0.62 -3.37 -18.27
N CYS A 57 -1.58 -2.68 -17.66
CA CYS A 57 -2.71 -2.10 -18.40
C CYS A 57 -2.39 -0.73 -19.01
N GLY A 58 -3.12 -0.40 -20.07
CA GLY A 58 -3.03 0.86 -20.81
C GLY A 58 -2.89 0.64 -22.31
N ARG A 59 -2.08 1.48 -22.96
CA ARG A 59 -1.87 1.46 -24.42
C ARG A 59 -0.80 0.47 -24.89
N ASP A 60 -0.05 -0.11 -23.96
CA ASP A 60 0.90 -1.19 -24.27
C ASP A 60 0.17 -2.54 -24.17
N PHE A 61 -0.19 -3.09 -25.32
CA PHE A 61 -0.85 -4.39 -25.44
C PHE A 61 0.15 -5.56 -25.58
N SER A 62 1.45 -5.32 -25.37
CA SER A 62 2.47 -6.39 -25.42
C SER A 62 2.39 -7.36 -24.24
N ARG A 63 1.69 -6.97 -23.17
CA ARG A 63 1.43 -7.78 -21.98
C ARG A 63 -0.05 -7.83 -21.68
N ASP A 64 -0.53 -8.97 -21.20
CA ASP A 64 -1.93 -9.12 -20.82
C ASP A 64 -2.27 -8.13 -19.70
N CYS A 65 -3.30 -7.32 -19.93
CA CYS A 65 -3.80 -6.38 -18.95
C CYS A 65 -4.52 -7.14 -17.84
N THR A 66 -3.93 -7.13 -16.65
CA THR A 66 -4.47 -7.79 -15.45
C THR A 66 -4.59 -6.78 -14.32
N VAL A 67 -5.68 -6.88 -13.56
CA VAL A 67 -5.96 -6.05 -12.38
C VAL A 67 -6.38 -6.91 -11.21
N GLU A 68 -6.15 -6.42 -10.00
CA GLU A 68 -6.60 -7.05 -8.78
C GLU A 68 -7.94 -6.47 -8.36
N GLY A 69 -8.91 -7.34 -8.04
CA GLY A 69 -10.23 -6.92 -7.56
C GLY A 69 -10.68 -7.59 -6.27
N LYS A 70 -11.31 -6.82 -5.38
CA LYS A 70 -12.01 -7.26 -4.16
C LYS A 70 -11.20 -8.18 -3.22
N LEU A 71 -10.03 -7.73 -2.79
CA LEU A 71 -9.14 -8.57 -1.96
C LEU A 71 -8.23 -7.78 -1.02
N THR A 72 -7.66 -8.47 -0.02
CA THR A 72 -6.50 -7.98 0.74
C THR A 72 -5.34 -8.94 0.51
N ALA A 73 -4.19 -8.44 0.06
CA ALA A 73 -3.06 -9.28 -0.34
C ALA A 73 -1.70 -8.67 -0.07
N PHE A 74 -0.69 -9.54 -0.04
CA PHE A 74 0.70 -9.16 0.09
C PHE A 74 1.61 -10.10 -0.69
N GLN A 75 2.74 -9.57 -1.16
CA GLN A 75 3.76 -10.37 -1.82
C GLN A 75 4.44 -11.28 -0.80
N SER A 76 4.48 -12.58 -1.09
CA SER A 76 5.16 -13.59 -0.29
C SER A 76 6.61 -13.81 -0.74
N LEU A 77 6.83 -14.00 -2.04
CA LEU A 77 8.16 -14.15 -2.65
C LEU A 77 8.33 -13.23 -3.85
N THR A 78 9.55 -12.72 -4.03
CA THR A 78 10.02 -12.17 -5.32
C THR A 78 11.44 -12.66 -5.54
N SER A 79 11.72 -13.33 -6.66
CA SER A 79 13.03 -13.95 -6.92
C SER A 79 14.22 -13.02 -6.76
N ARG A 80 14.02 -11.72 -7.02
CA ARG A 80 15.09 -10.74 -6.95
C ARG A 80 15.59 -10.52 -5.52
N TYR A 81 14.82 -10.90 -4.48
CA TYR A 81 15.19 -10.73 -3.07
C TYR A 81 14.63 -11.87 -2.19
N PRO A 82 15.46 -12.84 -1.76
CA PRO A 82 15.03 -13.88 -0.84
C PRO A 82 14.67 -13.26 0.53
N GLY A 83 13.40 -13.37 0.93
CA GLY A 83 12.89 -12.81 2.19
C GLY A 83 11.40 -12.48 2.13
N ARG A 84 10.77 -12.29 3.31
CA ARG A 84 9.34 -11.93 3.39
C ARG A 84 9.19 -10.42 3.13
N ASN A 85 9.06 -10.01 1.86
CA ASN A 85 9.09 -8.61 1.39
C ASN A 85 8.18 -7.59 2.08
N PHE A 86 7.11 -8.06 2.70
CA PHE A 86 6.16 -7.21 3.41
C PHE A 86 6.04 -7.54 4.89
N VAL A 87 7.00 -8.26 5.45
CA VAL A 87 7.09 -8.46 6.91
C VAL A 87 7.86 -7.34 7.54
N VAL A 88 7.26 -6.79 8.59
CA VAL A 88 7.82 -5.73 9.41
C VAL A 88 9.02 -6.28 10.20
N PRO A 89 10.23 -5.72 10.05
CA PRO A 89 11.44 -6.23 10.70
C PRO A 89 11.68 -5.66 12.11
N PHE A 90 10.95 -4.63 12.52
CA PHE A 90 11.09 -4.00 13.84
C PHE A 90 9.82 -3.23 14.23
N ASN A 91 9.67 -2.94 15.53
CA ASN A 91 8.57 -2.12 16.03
C ASN A 91 8.69 -0.67 15.56
N GLY A 92 7.58 -0.09 15.10
CA GLY A 92 7.62 1.23 14.46
C GLY A 92 6.25 1.80 14.12
N LYS A 93 6.28 2.74 13.18
CA LYS A 93 5.12 3.40 12.58
C LYS A 93 5.17 3.24 11.06
N LEU A 94 4.09 2.78 10.46
CA LEU A 94 3.87 2.96 9.02
C LEU A 94 3.37 4.39 8.81
N VAL A 95 4.14 5.18 8.07
CA VAL A 95 3.91 6.63 7.89
C VAL A 95 3.41 6.98 6.50
N THR A 96 3.87 6.26 5.48
CA THR A 96 3.41 6.45 4.09
C THR A 96 3.32 5.11 3.38
N TRP A 97 2.56 5.09 2.30
CA TRP A 97 2.55 3.98 1.36
C TRP A 97 2.42 4.51 -0.06
N SER A 98 2.93 3.74 -1.02
CA SER A 98 2.89 4.12 -2.42
C SER A 98 2.35 2.99 -3.26
N ILE A 99 1.73 3.31 -4.40
CA ILE A 99 1.19 2.34 -5.34
C ILE A 99 1.46 2.81 -6.77
N SER A 100 1.99 1.92 -7.61
CA SER A 100 2.18 2.17 -9.04
C SER A 100 0.94 1.71 -9.78
N LEU A 101 0.31 2.62 -10.53
CA LEU A 101 -0.95 2.39 -11.19
C LEU A 101 -0.78 2.47 -12.70
N ALA A 102 -1.31 1.47 -13.41
CA ALA A 102 -1.42 1.55 -14.86
C ALA A 102 -2.39 2.66 -15.27
N ASN A 103 -2.45 2.94 -16.58
CA ASN A 103 -3.39 3.90 -17.15
C ASN A 103 -4.40 3.20 -18.05
N PRO A 104 -5.41 2.50 -17.50
CA PRO A 104 -6.39 1.78 -18.29
C PRO A 104 -7.06 2.66 -19.34
N THR A 105 -7.24 2.11 -20.55
CA THR A 105 -7.88 2.83 -21.65
C THR A 105 -9.34 3.18 -21.32
N ARG A 106 -9.76 4.39 -21.68
CA ARG A 106 -11.14 4.87 -21.46
C ARG A 106 -12.07 4.56 -22.63
N GLY A 107 -11.51 4.34 -23.82
CA GLY A 107 -12.20 3.96 -25.04
C GLY A 107 -11.42 2.87 -25.76
N ASP A 108 -12.04 2.33 -26.79
CA ASP A 108 -11.46 1.27 -27.62
C ASP A 108 -10.25 1.80 -28.41
N ILE A 109 -9.25 0.95 -28.62
CA ILE A 109 -8.04 1.27 -29.39
C ILE A 109 -7.68 0.06 -30.26
N ASP A 110 -7.63 0.24 -31.59
CA ASP A 110 -7.16 -0.79 -32.54
C ASP A 110 -7.76 -2.19 -32.28
N ASN A 111 -9.10 -2.24 -32.19
CA ASN A 111 -9.90 -3.44 -31.86
C ASN A 111 -9.75 -3.99 -30.43
N ASN A 112 -8.99 -3.33 -29.56
CA ASN A 112 -8.95 -3.66 -28.14
C ASN A 112 -10.04 -2.87 -27.39
N PRO A 113 -10.91 -3.55 -26.62
CA PRO A 113 -11.98 -2.88 -25.90
C PRO A 113 -11.46 -1.98 -24.76
N ALA A 114 -12.25 -0.98 -24.41
CA ALA A 114 -11.96 -0.07 -23.30
C ALA A 114 -11.79 -0.83 -21.97
N GLN A 115 -10.63 -0.68 -21.34
CA GLN A 115 -10.27 -1.38 -20.11
C GLN A 115 -11.00 -0.83 -18.88
N LEU A 116 -11.05 0.51 -18.73
CA LEU A 116 -11.63 1.16 -17.56
C LEU A 116 -13.14 0.87 -17.40
N PRO A 117 -13.99 1.00 -18.45
CA PRO A 117 -15.40 0.64 -18.34
C PRO A 117 -15.62 -0.85 -18.05
N ALA A 118 -14.79 -1.73 -18.64
CA ALA A 118 -14.86 -3.16 -18.39
C ALA A 118 -14.60 -3.48 -16.91
N PHE A 119 -13.52 -2.94 -16.32
CA PHE A 119 -13.21 -3.17 -14.91
C PHE A 119 -14.23 -2.55 -13.96
N ASN A 120 -14.74 -1.37 -14.26
CA ASN A 120 -15.81 -0.76 -13.47
C ASN A 120 -17.08 -1.62 -13.47
N THR A 121 -17.43 -2.23 -14.61
CA THR A 121 -18.57 -3.14 -14.72
C THR A 121 -18.37 -4.41 -13.89
N ILE A 122 -17.16 -4.99 -13.90
CA ILE A 122 -16.86 -6.25 -13.21
C ILE A 122 -16.69 -6.05 -11.70
N PHE A 123 -15.95 -5.02 -11.28
CA PHE A 123 -15.49 -4.85 -9.90
C PHE A 123 -16.17 -3.71 -9.14
N GLY A 124 -16.95 -2.88 -9.83
CA GLY A 124 -17.51 -1.64 -9.31
C GLY A 124 -16.59 -0.44 -9.51
N ALA A 125 -17.13 0.76 -9.27
CA ALA A 125 -16.43 2.03 -9.38
C ALA A 125 -16.59 2.85 -8.09
N PRO A 126 -15.64 3.76 -7.76
CA PRO A 126 -14.35 3.96 -8.42
C PRO A 126 -13.32 2.88 -8.04
N ALA A 127 -12.13 2.91 -8.66
CA ALA A 127 -10.99 2.09 -8.24
C ALA A 127 -10.49 2.58 -6.87
N GLN A 128 -10.24 1.64 -5.95
CA GLN A 128 -9.99 1.95 -4.54
C GLN A 128 -8.91 1.04 -3.96
N ALA A 129 -8.03 1.62 -3.13
CA ALA A 129 -7.12 0.82 -2.31
C ALA A 129 -6.74 1.52 -1.00
N GLY A 130 -6.23 0.74 -0.05
CA GLY A 130 -5.59 1.20 1.17
C GLY A 130 -4.60 0.16 1.67
N ILE A 131 -3.95 0.43 2.80
CA ILE A 131 -3.00 -0.48 3.44
C ILE A 131 -3.58 -1.06 4.72
N SER A 132 -3.32 -2.35 4.93
CA SER A 132 -3.68 -3.11 6.11
C SER A 132 -2.45 -3.66 6.81
N ILE A 133 -2.51 -3.72 8.14
CA ILE A 133 -1.53 -4.39 8.97
C ILE A 133 -2.14 -5.69 9.48
N LEU A 134 -1.50 -6.80 9.15
CA LEU A 134 -1.94 -8.14 9.46
C LEU A 134 -1.01 -8.77 10.50
N ARG A 135 -1.59 -9.38 11.53
CA ARG A 135 -0.86 -10.20 12.51
C ARG A 135 -1.14 -11.67 12.23
N GLN A 136 -0.10 -12.45 11.99
CA GLN A 136 -0.25 -13.90 11.84
C GLN A 136 -0.66 -14.50 13.19
N VAL A 137 -1.81 -15.17 13.24
CA VAL A 137 -2.34 -15.80 14.46
C VAL A 137 -2.25 -17.33 14.41
N GLU A 138 -2.14 -17.92 13.22
CA GLU A 138 -1.91 -19.36 13.04
C GLU A 138 -0.92 -19.58 11.88
N LYS A 139 0.14 -20.35 12.13
CA LYS A 139 1.23 -20.53 11.16
C LYS A 139 0.91 -21.51 10.04
N ARG A 140 0.38 -22.69 10.36
CA ARG A 140 0.15 -23.79 9.40
C ARG A 140 -0.94 -24.75 9.90
N LYS A 141 -2.22 -24.44 9.67
CA LYS A 141 -3.30 -25.45 9.71
C LYS A 141 -3.58 -25.96 8.30
N LYS A 142 -4.34 -27.06 8.18
CA LYS A 142 -4.93 -27.54 6.93
C LYS A 142 -5.59 -26.35 6.20
N GLY A 143 -5.07 -25.98 5.02
CA GLY A 143 -5.54 -24.85 4.21
C GLY A 143 -4.79 -23.52 4.35
N GLY A 144 -3.68 -23.44 5.09
CA GLY A 144 -2.77 -22.27 5.10
C GLY A 144 -2.88 -21.32 6.31
N PRO A 145 -2.04 -20.26 6.34
CA PRO A 145 -1.93 -19.36 7.49
C PRO A 145 -3.18 -18.50 7.69
N ARG A 146 -3.43 -18.12 8.94
CA ARG A 146 -4.49 -17.17 9.29
C ARG A 146 -3.91 -15.87 9.83
N PHE A 147 -4.51 -14.77 9.40
CA PHE A 147 -4.11 -13.42 9.75
C PHE A 147 -5.27 -12.65 10.35
N LYS A 148 -4.97 -11.97 11.45
CA LYS A 148 -5.84 -10.99 12.08
C LYS A 148 -5.55 -9.61 11.51
N LEU A 149 -6.58 -8.90 11.04
CA LEU A 149 -6.43 -7.50 10.67
C LEU A 149 -6.34 -6.67 11.94
N VAL A 150 -5.19 -6.06 12.23
CA VAL A 150 -4.99 -5.30 13.47
C VAL A 150 -5.08 -3.80 13.26
N ARG A 151 -4.76 -3.29 12.06
CA ARG A 151 -4.87 -1.87 11.69
C ARG A 151 -5.09 -1.72 10.19
N LYS A 152 -5.63 -0.57 9.77
CA LYS A 152 -5.77 -0.19 8.36
C LYS A 152 -5.66 1.32 8.19
N SER A 153 -5.27 1.78 7.02
CA SER A 153 -5.40 3.17 6.59
C SER A 153 -6.84 3.49 6.16
N PRO A 154 -7.16 4.77 5.90
CA PRO A 154 -8.26 5.14 5.02
C PRO A 154 -8.14 4.46 3.65
N ILE A 155 -9.28 4.36 2.96
CA ILE A 155 -9.34 3.90 1.57
C ILE A 155 -9.23 5.13 0.67
N GLU A 156 -8.31 5.07 -0.29
CA GLU A 156 -8.04 6.12 -1.26
C GLU A 156 -8.71 5.81 -2.59
N ILE A 157 -9.17 6.86 -3.28
CA ILE A 157 -9.68 6.78 -4.65
C ILE A 157 -8.49 6.88 -5.61
N LEU A 158 -8.35 5.89 -6.50
CA LEU A 158 -7.16 5.73 -7.33
C LEU A 158 -7.26 6.39 -8.71
N ASN A 159 -8.47 6.59 -9.23
CA ASN A 159 -8.69 7.09 -10.59
C ASN A 159 -7.88 8.36 -10.96
N PRO A 160 -7.72 9.37 -10.10
CA PRO A 160 -6.93 10.56 -10.42
C PRO A 160 -5.43 10.29 -10.63
N TYR A 161 -4.93 9.14 -10.17
CA TYR A 161 -3.51 8.79 -10.16
C TYR A 161 -3.14 7.73 -11.20
N PHE A 162 -4.07 7.31 -12.06
CA PHE A 162 -3.80 6.34 -13.11
C PHE A 162 -2.65 6.79 -14.02
N GLY A 163 -1.72 5.87 -14.30
CA GLY A 163 -0.48 6.13 -15.04
C GLY A 163 0.69 6.66 -14.20
N THR A 164 0.53 6.77 -12.88
CA THR A 164 1.57 7.30 -11.98
C THR A 164 1.88 6.35 -10.83
N THR A 165 3.01 6.60 -10.17
CA THR A 165 3.25 6.09 -8.81
C THR A 165 2.90 7.18 -7.82
N VAL A 166 1.81 6.98 -7.08
CA VAL A 166 1.34 7.93 -6.05
C VAL A 166 1.79 7.48 -4.67
N THR A 167 2.13 8.43 -3.80
CA THR A 167 2.43 8.20 -2.38
C THR A 167 1.38 8.87 -1.51
N PHE A 168 0.77 8.11 -0.61
CA PHE A 168 -0.18 8.59 0.38
C PHE A 168 0.50 8.67 1.74
N ALA A 169 0.55 9.88 2.30
CA ALA A 169 0.97 10.09 3.68
C ALA A 169 -0.20 9.83 4.63
N LEU A 170 0.05 9.09 5.71
CA LEU A 170 -0.96 8.84 6.72
C LEU A 170 -0.98 9.98 7.72
N GLU A 171 -2.11 10.67 7.82
CA GLU A 171 -2.38 11.64 8.88
C GLU A 171 -2.17 11.01 10.26
N ASN A 172 -2.61 9.76 10.41
CA ASN A 172 -2.44 8.97 11.63
C ASN A 172 -1.56 7.74 11.36
N PRO A 173 -0.24 7.80 11.66
CA PRO A 173 0.67 6.69 11.43
C PRO A 173 0.27 5.41 12.19
N LEU A 174 0.25 4.27 11.48
CA LEU A 174 -0.19 3.00 12.04
C LEU A 174 0.94 2.36 12.87
N ASN A 175 0.66 1.97 14.12
CA ASN A 175 1.64 1.19 14.88
C ASN A 175 1.84 -0.18 14.24
N VAL A 176 3.09 -0.51 13.94
CA VAL A 176 3.48 -1.83 13.44
C VAL A 176 4.42 -2.49 14.43
N TYR A 177 4.32 -3.81 14.53
CA TYR A 177 5.21 -4.63 15.36
C TYR A 177 5.98 -5.60 14.47
N GLU A 178 7.15 -6.00 14.92
CA GLU A 178 7.94 -7.03 14.26
C GLU A 178 7.10 -8.28 13.95
N GLY A 179 7.28 -8.85 12.76
CA GLY A 179 6.54 -10.01 12.27
C GLY A 179 5.12 -9.71 11.78
N ASN A 180 4.62 -8.47 11.92
CA ASN A 180 3.39 -8.05 11.23
C ASN A 180 3.64 -8.06 9.72
N VAL A 181 2.56 -8.23 8.95
CA VAL A 181 2.59 -8.18 7.50
C VAL A 181 1.84 -6.94 7.02
N VAL A 182 2.47 -6.16 6.16
CA VAL A 182 1.80 -5.07 5.46
C VAL A 182 1.11 -5.64 4.23
N ALA A 183 -0.15 -5.30 4.01
CA ALA A 183 -0.96 -5.82 2.91
C ALA A 183 -1.68 -4.68 2.20
N LEU A 184 -1.87 -4.83 0.89
CA LEU A 184 -2.71 -3.98 0.08
C LEU A 184 -4.17 -4.45 0.18
N THR A 185 -5.08 -3.56 0.55
CA THR A 185 -6.52 -3.81 0.61
C THR A 185 -7.19 -3.08 -0.55
N ILE A 186 -7.90 -3.82 -1.39
CA ILE A 186 -8.57 -3.34 -2.60
C ILE A 186 -10.07 -3.65 -2.46
N PRO A 187 -10.90 -2.65 -2.11
CA PRO A 187 -12.34 -2.82 -2.00
C PRO A 187 -13.05 -3.10 -3.33
N THR A 188 -12.66 -2.41 -4.40
CA THR A 188 -13.22 -2.57 -5.75
C THR A 188 -12.19 -3.23 -6.66
N TRP A 189 -11.33 -2.44 -7.29
CA TRP A 189 -10.20 -2.88 -8.11
C TRP A 189 -9.06 -1.87 -8.09
N ALA A 190 -7.86 -2.31 -8.47
CA ALA A 190 -6.69 -1.47 -8.68
C ALA A 190 -5.87 -2.02 -9.86
N PRO A 191 -5.40 -1.18 -10.81
CA PRO A 191 -4.52 -1.60 -11.88
C PRO A 191 -3.04 -1.58 -11.42
N ALA A 192 -2.71 -2.34 -10.38
CA ALA A 192 -1.41 -2.29 -9.70
C ALA A 192 -0.62 -3.60 -9.79
N LEU A 193 -0.93 -4.44 -10.80
CA LEU A 193 -0.26 -5.72 -11.02
C LEU A 193 0.76 -5.63 -12.14
N TRP A 194 1.93 -6.22 -11.91
CA TRP A 194 2.85 -6.61 -12.97
C TRP A 194 2.76 -8.11 -13.23
N SER A 195 2.70 -8.49 -14.51
CA SER A 195 2.89 -9.87 -15.01
C SER A 195 3.91 -9.86 -16.16
N PRO A 196 4.84 -10.82 -16.24
CA PRO A 196 5.80 -10.87 -17.32
C PRO A 196 5.14 -11.33 -18.62
N ARG A 197 5.62 -10.79 -19.75
CA ARG A 197 5.12 -11.14 -21.11
C ARG A 197 5.15 -12.64 -21.42
N VAL A 198 6.10 -13.38 -20.86
CA VAL A 198 6.20 -14.85 -21.04
C VAL A 198 4.97 -15.60 -20.52
N CYS A 199 4.19 -14.96 -19.64
CA CYS A 199 2.95 -15.48 -19.10
C CYS A 199 1.69 -14.94 -19.81
N ASN A 200 1.83 -14.28 -20.96
CA ASN A 200 0.64 -13.90 -21.75
C ASN A 200 -0.07 -15.16 -22.24
N GLY A 201 -1.41 -15.15 -22.21
CA GLY A 201 -2.24 -16.21 -22.75
C GLY A 201 -2.28 -16.22 -24.27
N THR A 202 -2.32 -17.42 -24.83
CA THR A 202 -2.52 -17.72 -26.25
C THR A 202 -3.60 -18.81 -26.38
N ILE A 203 -4.04 -19.10 -27.61
CA ILE A 203 -4.97 -20.22 -27.85
C ILE A 203 -4.41 -21.59 -27.46
N TYR A 204 -3.09 -21.70 -27.26
CA TYR A 204 -2.41 -22.94 -26.87
C TYR A 204 -1.93 -22.93 -25.41
N GLY A 205 -2.30 -21.92 -24.61
CA GLY A 205 -1.80 -21.71 -23.24
C GLY A 205 -0.84 -20.53 -23.14
N ASP A 206 0.09 -20.55 -22.18
CA ASP A 206 1.05 -19.44 -22.00
C ASP A 206 2.01 -19.29 -23.19
N LEU A 207 2.46 -18.06 -23.45
CA LEU A 207 3.39 -17.73 -24.55
C LEU A 207 4.72 -18.48 -24.47
N ASP A 208 5.28 -18.62 -23.28
CA ASP A 208 6.47 -19.45 -23.01
C ASP A 208 6.26 -20.18 -21.67
N PRO A 209 5.64 -21.37 -21.69
CA PRO A 209 5.22 -22.08 -20.48
C PRO A 209 6.37 -22.33 -19.51
N GLY A 210 7.53 -22.76 -20.00
CA GLY A 210 8.69 -23.05 -19.15
C GLY A 210 9.25 -21.81 -18.44
N LYS A 211 9.28 -20.66 -19.10
CA LYS A 211 9.65 -19.39 -18.42
C LYS A 211 8.53 -18.84 -17.56
N CYS A 212 7.27 -19.06 -17.93
CA CYS A 212 6.15 -18.65 -17.10
C CYS A 212 6.08 -19.45 -15.80
N ASP A 213 6.34 -20.75 -15.82
CA ASP A 213 6.38 -21.59 -14.62
C ASP A 213 7.51 -21.15 -13.67
N GLN A 214 8.68 -20.81 -14.22
CA GLN A 214 9.74 -20.18 -13.43
C GLN A 214 9.27 -18.86 -12.82
N ALA A 215 8.53 -18.02 -13.55
CA ALA A 215 7.97 -16.80 -12.99
C ALA A 215 6.93 -17.09 -11.89
N ARG A 216 6.11 -18.15 -12.04
CA ARG A 216 5.10 -18.60 -11.07
C ARG A 216 5.72 -19.00 -9.73
N GLU A 217 6.86 -19.66 -9.75
CA GLU A 217 7.60 -20.01 -8.53
C GLU A 217 8.29 -18.80 -7.90
N ARG A 218 8.78 -17.89 -8.74
CA ARG A 218 9.62 -16.75 -8.35
C ARG A 218 8.84 -15.56 -7.82
N TYR A 219 7.62 -15.34 -8.29
CA TYR A 219 6.80 -14.20 -7.92
C TYR A 219 5.50 -14.70 -7.34
N THR A 220 5.44 -14.80 -6.01
CA THR A 220 4.24 -15.29 -5.33
C THR A 220 3.63 -14.26 -4.40
N TRP A 221 2.31 -14.19 -4.41
CA TRP A 221 1.54 -13.39 -3.46
C TRP A 221 0.41 -14.21 -2.84
N ARG A 222 -0.12 -13.72 -1.72
CA ARG A 222 -1.24 -14.34 -1.01
C ARG A 222 -2.36 -13.34 -0.85
N GLY A 223 -3.59 -13.81 -1.00
CA GLY A 223 -4.79 -12.98 -0.86
C GLY A 223 -5.81 -13.55 0.13
N SER A 224 -6.74 -12.68 0.56
CA SER A 224 -7.89 -13.01 1.42
C SER A 224 -9.01 -13.76 0.69
N ARG A 225 -8.73 -14.38 -0.47
CA ARG A 225 -9.69 -15.08 -1.33
C ARG A 225 -9.91 -16.52 -0.83
N VAL A 226 -10.78 -16.69 0.17
CA VAL A 226 -11.51 -17.93 0.52
C VAL A 226 -12.66 -17.49 1.44
N SER A 227 -13.90 -17.89 1.16
CA SER A 227 -15.05 -17.64 2.04
C SER A 227 -14.88 -18.34 3.40
N ARG A 228 -15.57 -17.85 4.43
CA ARG A 228 -15.56 -18.50 5.74
C ARG A 228 -16.36 -19.82 5.65
N GLY A 229 -15.68 -20.94 5.46
CA GLY A 229 -16.29 -22.28 5.56
C GLY A 229 -16.29 -23.12 4.27
N ASP A 230 -15.91 -22.56 3.12
CA ASP A 230 -15.94 -23.27 1.85
C ASP A 230 -14.63 -24.04 1.57
N PRO A 231 -14.67 -25.12 0.76
CA PRO A 231 -13.45 -25.79 0.29
C PRO A 231 -12.55 -24.79 -0.44
N ALA A 232 -11.25 -24.90 -0.20
CA ALA A 232 -10.23 -23.93 -0.56
C ALA A 232 -9.93 -23.92 -2.08
N THR A 233 -10.87 -23.51 -2.92
CA THR A 233 -10.56 -23.22 -4.33
C THR A 233 -9.99 -21.80 -4.40
N CYS A 234 -8.73 -21.71 -4.81
CA CYS A 234 -8.01 -20.45 -4.92
C CYS A 234 -8.28 -19.71 -6.23
N GLU A 235 -8.82 -20.44 -7.19
CA GLU A 235 -9.20 -19.94 -8.49
C GLU A 235 -10.66 -19.50 -8.46
N LEU A 236 -10.93 -18.41 -9.18
CA LEU A 236 -12.28 -18.00 -9.52
C LEU A 236 -12.76 -18.96 -10.61
N SER A 237 -13.42 -20.06 -10.23
CA SER A 237 -14.00 -20.98 -11.23
C SER A 237 -15.21 -20.32 -11.91
N ASN A 238 -15.34 -20.50 -13.22
CA ASN A 238 -16.42 -19.91 -14.03
C ASN A 238 -17.75 -20.67 -13.93
N ASP A 239 -17.84 -21.68 -13.06
CA ASP A 239 -18.99 -22.61 -12.94
C ASP A 239 -20.32 -21.95 -12.50
N GLY A 240 -20.29 -20.65 -12.18
CA GLY A 240 -21.44 -19.84 -11.73
C GLY A 240 -21.66 -18.54 -12.53
N GLY A 241 -20.94 -18.37 -13.64
CA GLY A 241 -20.94 -17.15 -14.45
C GLY A 241 -19.94 -16.06 -13.97
N PRO A 242 -19.76 -14.97 -14.75
CA PRO A 242 -18.59 -14.08 -14.67
C PRO A 242 -18.37 -13.31 -13.35
N ASN A 243 -19.29 -13.40 -12.39
CA ASN A 243 -19.28 -12.54 -11.20
C ASN A 243 -19.60 -13.27 -9.88
N GLU A 244 -20.10 -14.51 -9.89
CA GLU A 244 -20.53 -15.17 -8.65
C GLU A 244 -19.37 -15.35 -7.67
N GLN A 245 -18.21 -15.78 -8.16
CA GLN A 245 -17.02 -15.93 -7.32
C GLN A 245 -16.45 -14.58 -6.89
N LEU A 246 -16.56 -13.54 -7.72
CA LEU A 246 -16.19 -12.18 -7.32
C LEU A 246 -17.06 -11.65 -6.18
N GLN A 247 -18.34 -12.03 -6.11
CA GLN A 247 -19.19 -11.71 -4.96
C GLN A 247 -18.80 -12.48 -3.70
N LYS A 248 -18.28 -13.71 -3.85
CA LYS A 248 -17.77 -14.51 -2.73
C LYS A 248 -16.41 -14.01 -2.23
N THR A 249 -15.61 -13.36 -3.08
CA THR A 249 -14.36 -12.73 -2.65
C THR A 249 -14.59 -11.35 -2.05
N ALA A 250 -13.99 -11.13 -0.88
CA ALA A 250 -14.03 -9.83 -0.25
C ALA A 250 -12.65 -9.46 0.32
N PRO A 251 -12.30 -8.17 0.38
CA PRO A 251 -11.19 -7.72 1.21
C PRO A 251 -11.44 -8.01 2.70
N GLN A 252 -10.36 -8.09 3.48
CA GLN A 252 -10.45 -8.11 4.93
C GLN A 252 -10.49 -6.66 5.44
N THR A 253 -11.66 -6.15 5.78
CA THR A 253 -11.84 -4.71 6.13
C THR A 253 -12.17 -4.45 7.60
N ARG A 254 -12.66 -5.46 8.32
CA ARG A 254 -13.05 -5.36 9.73
C ARG A 254 -11.84 -5.58 10.63
N ILE A 255 -11.48 -4.58 11.43
CA ILE A 255 -10.42 -4.69 12.44
C ILE A 255 -10.78 -5.83 13.41
N GLU A 256 -9.76 -6.51 13.92
CA GLU A 256 -9.83 -7.74 14.71
C GLU A 256 -10.39 -8.99 13.99
N SER A 257 -10.87 -8.88 12.75
CA SER A 257 -11.29 -10.05 11.99
C SER A 257 -10.11 -10.97 11.70
N VAL A 258 -10.36 -12.28 11.64
CA VAL A 258 -9.35 -13.28 11.27
C VAL A 258 -9.77 -13.95 9.96
N ARG A 259 -8.87 -13.95 8.96
CA ARG A 259 -9.08 -14.63 7.68
C ARG A 259 -7.92 -15.55 7.34
N ARG A 260 -8.23 -16.57 6.53
CA ARG A 260 -7.26 -17.51 5.97
C ARG A 260 -6.69 -16.92 4.68
N TYR A 261 -5.36 -16.97 4.54
CA TYR A 261 -4.64 -16.56 3.34
C TYR A 261 -4.02 -17.80 2.69
N GLY A 262 -4.87 -18.79 2.43
CA GLY A 262 -4.47 -20.12 1.97
C GLY A 262 -3.96 -20.13 0.53
N CYS A 263 -4.46 -19.19 -0.26
CA CYS A 263 -4.19 -19.11 -1.68
C CYS A 263 -2.86 -18.44 -1.98
N TYR A 264 -2.08 -19.15 -2.77
CA TYR A 264 -0.84 -18.69 -3.37
C TYR A 264 -1.07 -18.48 -4.84
N TYR A 265 -0.76 -17.28 -5.30
CA TYR A 265 -0.85 -16.90 -6.69
C TYR A 265 0.58 -16.66 -7.19
N GLY A 266 0.92 -17.28 -8.31
CA GLY A 266 2.23 -17.17 -8.94
C GLY A 266 2.23 -16.19 -10.12
N GLY A 267 3.42 -15.76 -10.52
CA GLY A 267 3.70 -15.13 -11.80
C GLY A 267 3.54 -13.62 -11.79
N ASN A 268 3.01 -13.07 -10.69
CA ASN A 268 2.63 -11.67 -10.62
C ASN A 268 3.23 -10.97 -9.40
N VAL A 269 3.37 -9.65 -9.51
CA VAL A 269 3.87 -8.78 -8.44
C VAL A 269 2.87 -7.66 -8.16
N LEU A 270 2.47 -7.54 -6.89
CA LEU A 270 1.68 -6.41 -6.39
C LEU A 270 2.59 -5.18 -6.30
N LEU A 271 2.28 -4.11 -7.03
CA LEU A 271 3.12 -2.91 -7.12
C LEU A 271 2.72 -1.85 -6.09
N TYR A 272 2.93 -2.17 -4.81
CA TYR A 272 2.85 -1.19 -3.73
C TYR A 272 4.09 -1.23 -2.83
N SER A 273 4.27 -0.16 -2.06
CA SER A 273 5.32 -0.05 -1.06
C SER A 273 4.79 0.56 0.24
N ALA A 274 5.50 0.35 1.33
CA ALA A 274 5.15 0.90 2.63
C ALA A 274 6.40 1.37 3.37
N LEU A 275 6.37 2.63 3.79
CA LEU A 275 7.44 3.24 4.56
C LEU A 275 7.20 3.06 6.05
N ILE A 276 8.13 2.39 6.71
CA ILE A 276 8.14 2.18 8.16
C ILE A 276 9.32 2.92 8.75
N VAL A 277 9.04 3.61 9.84
CA VAL A 277 10.00 4.36 10.65
C VAL A 277 10.01 3.74 12.05
N GLY A 278 11.20 3.43 12.56
CA GLY A 278 11.39 2.82 13.87
C GLY A 278 11.02 3.78 14.99
N ARG A 279 10.63 3.21 16.12
CA ARG A 279 10.53 3.97 17.37
C ARG A 279 11.91 4.24 17.94
#